data_AF-A0A843ARF7-F1
#
_entry.id   AF-A0A843ARF7-F1
#
_cell.length_a   1.000
_cell.length_b   1.000
_cell.length_c   1.000
_cell.angle_alpha   90.00
_cell.angle_beta   90.00
_cell.angle_gamma   90.00
#
_symmetry.space_group_name_H-M   'P 1'
#
loop_
_entity.id
_entity.type
_entity.pdbx_description
1 polymer ?
#
loop_
_entity_poly.entity_id
_entity_poly.type
_entity_poly.pdbx_seq_one_letter_code
_entity_poly.pdbx_strand_id
1 'polypeptide(L)' 'MYMKMSGKQMVIFLTVIAPLMFLLAALIITPNIWVIILALMWLGIGLTMLYIPKAED' A
#
# COMPACT_ATOMS: atom_id res chain seq x y z
N MET A 1 14.00 -22.64 -1.32
CA MET A 1 14.43 -21.67 -0.29
C MET A 1 13.23 -20.79 0.02
N TYR A 2 12.50 -21.05 1.11
CA TYR A 2 11.34 -20.21 1.47
C TYR A 2 11.86 -18.88 1.99
N MET A 3 11.70 -17.80 1.22
CA MET A 3 12.00 -16.44 1.69
C MET A 3 11.01 -16.10 2.80
N LYS A 4 11.44 -16.22 4.05
CA LYS A 4 10.68 -15.76 5.20
C LYS A 4 10.76 -14.23 5.20
N MET A 5 9.74 -13.57 4.65
CA MET A 5 9.64 -12.11 4.70
C MET A 5 9.58 -11.66 6.18
N SER A 6 10.42 -10.69 6.52
CA SER A 6 10.34 -10.03 7.83
C SER A 6 9.00 -9.32 7.96
N GLY A 7 8.43 -9.27 9.17
CA GLY A 7 7.18 -8.55 9.42
C GLY A 7 7.23 -7.09 8.95
N LYS A 8 8.38 -6.43 9.05
CA LYS A 8 8.59 -5.08 8.49
C LYS A 8 8.45 -5.05 6.97
N GLN A 9 9.01 -6.03 6.26
CA GLN A 9 8.91 -6.13 4.80
C GLN A 9 7.47 -6.40 4.37
N MET A 10 6.72 -7.21 5.14
CA MET A 10 5.32 -7.49 4.87
C MET A 10 4.43 -6.26 5.04
N VAL A 11 4.68 -5.44 6.07
CA VAL A 11 3.97 -4.17 6.24
C VAL A 11 4.21 -3.25 5.05
N ILE A 12 5.49 -3.00 4.68
CA ILE A 12 5.84 -2.15 3.52
C ILE A 12 5.18 -2.67 2.24
N PHE A 13 5.19 -3.99 2.02
CA PHE A 13 4.55 -4.59 0.86
C PHE A 13 3.06 -4.27 0.81
N LEU A 14 2.33 -4.47 1.92
CA LEU A 14 0.89 -4.27 1.97
C LEU A 14 0.48 -2.78 1.94
N THR A 15 1.29 -1.90 2.53
CA THR A 15 0.95 -0.47 2.65
C THR A 15 1.45 0.38 1.49
N VAL A 16 2.42 -0.09 0.71
CA VAL A 16 3.03 0.69 -0.38
C VAL A 16 3.01 -0.08 -1.71
N ILE A 17 3.57 -1.28 -1.74
CA ILE A 17 3.77 -2.02 -3.00
C ILE A 17 2.44 -2.49 -3.60
N ALA A 18 1.59 -3.13 -2.78
CA ALA A 18 0.28 -3.62 -3.23
C ALA A 18 -0.65 -2.48 -3.71
N PRO A 19 -0.80 -1.35 -2.99
CA PRO A 19 -1.58 -0.20 -3.49
C PRO A 19 -1.05 0.38 -4.80
N LEU A 20 0.27 0.48 -4.97
CA LEU A 20 0.87 0.96 -6.22
C LEU A 20 0.62 0.01 -7.39
N MET A 21 0.78 -1.29 -7.17
CA MET A 21 0.47 -2.31 -8.19
C MET A 21 -1.02 -2.30 -8.55
N PHE A 22 -1.89 -2.13 -7.55
CA PHE A 22 -3.33 -2.03 -7.74
C PHE A 22 -3.71 -0.76 -8.52
N LEU A 23 -3.10 0.38 -8.19
CA LEU A 23 -3.28 1.63 -8.93
C LEU A 23 -2.84 1.48 -10.40
N LEU A 24 -1.69 0.85 -10.64
CA LEU A 24 -1.20 0.60 -11.99
C LEU A 24 -2.18 -0.27 -12.79
N ALA A 25 -2.68 -1.35 -12.19
CA ALA A 25 -3.70 -2.20 -12.81
C ALA A 25 -5.00 -1.43 -13.10
N ALA A 26 -5.44 -0.57 -12.17
CA ALA A 26 -6.64 0.26 -12.32
C ALA A 26 -6.52 1.27 -13.46
N LEU A 27 -5.31 1.75 -13.76
CA LEU A 27 -5.04 2.70 -14.85
C LEU A 27 -4.90 2.02 -16.22
N ILE A 28 -4.46 0.76 -16.26
CA ILE A 28 -4.16 0.06 -17.52
C ILE A 28 -5.37 -0.72 -18.07
N ILE A 29 -6.16 -1.38 -17.21
CA ILE A 29 -7.21 -2.30 -17.67
C ILE A 29 -8.47 -1.53 -18.08
N THR A 30 -9.19 -0.97 -17.10
CA THR A 30 -10.40 -0.17 -17.33
C THR A 30 -10.38 0.96 -16.32
N PRO A 31 -9.96 2.18 -16.73
CA PRO A 31 -9.91 3.32 -15.84
C PRO A 31 -11.27 3.61 -15.20
N ASN A 32 -11.34 3.46 -13.87
CA ASN A 32 -12.50 3.83 -13.08
C ASN A 32 -12.04 4.77 -11.96
N ILE A 33 -12.58 5.98 -11.96
CA ILE A 33 -12.19 7.04 -11.02
C ILE A 33 -12.37 6.63 -9.56
N TRP A 34 -13.40 5.84 -9.24
CA TRP A 34 -13.66 5.37 -7.88
C TRP A 34 -12.59 4.37 -7.41
N VAL A 35 -12.13 3.49 -8.29
CA VAL A 35 -11.08 2.50 -8.00
C VAL A 35 -9.73 3.19 -7.80
N ILE A 36 -9.45 4.21 -8.62
CA ILE A 36 -8.24 5.04 -8.49
C ILE A 36 -8.24 5.76 -7.14
N ILE A 37 -9.36 6.40 -6.77
CA ILE A 37 -9.50 7.07 -5.47
C ILE A 37 -9.30 6.05 -4.32
N LEU A 38 -9.86 4.85 -4.42
CA LEU A 38 -9.68 3.80 -3.43
C LEU A 38 -8.20 3.37 -3.29
N ALA A 39 -7.49 3.22 -4.41
CA ALA A 39 -6.06 2.92 -4.41
C ALA A 39 -5.22 4.04 -3.76
N LEU A 40 -5.56 5.30 -4.05
CA LEU A 40 -4.90 6.47 -3.46
C LEU A 40 -5.20 6.61 -1.96
N MET A 41 -6.44 6.35 -1.52
CA MET A 41 -6.79 6.33 -0.10
C MET A 41 -6.03 5.23 0.63
N TRP A 42 -5.95 4.03 0.05
CA TRP A 42 -5.18 2.93 0.64
C TRP A 42 -3.70 3.30 0.77
N LEU A 43 -3.10 3.89 -0.27
CA LEU A 43 -1.72 4.36 -0.22
C LEU A 43 -1.53 5.46 0.86
N GLY A 44 -2.42 6.45 0.92
CA GLY A 44 -2.36 7.52 1.92
C GLY A 44 -2.45 7.01 3.37
N ILE A 45 -3.37 6.08 3.63
CA ILE A 45 -3.51 5.43 4.95
C ILE A 45 -2.27 4.58 5.27
N GLY A 46 -1.77 3.83 4.29
CA GLY A 46 -0.58 3.01 4.43
C GLY A 46 0.66 3.81 4.80
N LEU A 47 0.88 4.95 4.12
CA LEU A 47 1.96 5.89 4.45
C LEU A 47 1.74 6.49 5.84
N THR A 48 0.53 6.88 6.17
CA THR A 48 0.19 7.40 7.50
C THR A 48 0.52 6.39 8.60
N MET A 49 0.22 5.10 8.42
CA MET A 49 0.61 4.06 9.39
C MET A 49 2.12 3.82 9.49
N LEU A 50 2.86 4.01 8.38
CA LEU A 50 4.31 3.84 8.37
C LEU A 50 5.06 5.01 9.01
N TYR A 51 4.54 6.22 8.84
CA TYR A 51 5.23 7.46 9.19
C TYR A 51 4.59 8.25 10.33
N ILE A 52 3.39 7.89 10.79
CA ILE A 52 2.91 8.38 12.08
C ILE A 52 3.92 7.88 13.12
N PRO A 53 4.56 8.79 13.87
CA PRO A 53 5.38 8.37 14.98
C PRO A 53 4.47 7.57 15.91
N LYS A 54 4.80 6.30 16.10
CA LYS A 54 4.24 5.55 17.22
C LYS A 54 4.60 6.37 18.44
N ALA A 55 3.60 6.83 19.19
CA ALA A 55 3.86 7.46 20.47
C ALA A 55 4.79 6.49 21.23
N GLU A 56 6.05 6.90 21.38
CA GLU A 56 6.97 6.25 22.30
C GLU A 56 6.38 6.54 23.67
N ASP A 57 5.78 5.52 24.29
CA ASP A 57 5.67 5.48 25.74
C ASP A 57 7.06 5.22 26.34
#